data_AF-A0A8S3I6H9-F1
#
_entry.id   AF-A0A8S3I6H9-F1
#
_cell.length_a   1.000
_cell.length_b   1.000
_cell.length_c   1.000
_cell.angle_alpha   90.00
_cell.angle_beta   90.00
_cell.angle_gamma   90.00
#
_symmetry.space_group_name_H-M   'P 1'
#
loop_
_entity.id
_entity.type
_entity.pdbx_description
1 polymer ?
#
loop_
_entity_poly.entity_id
_entity_poly.type
_entity_poly.pdbx_seq_one_letter_code
_entity_poly.pdbx_strand_id
1 'polypeptide(L)'
;TYLSYRQRFGLLFQSSSIETVRNNLLNQHKQEQKVAVEWIENVLKNPQHYPNLVSNQTQQSTFYDYLQMRNHLSASSLYTLLNKTKTIPLTKHDHIVVSILYSTQDSDYREGKFYVGQILYRLLKNHHSRFIITLCENNNTNDQISDGIQLIRRLLPVFIVNSKSESLNVYEREKQAYLQCILANFQSFPNANYLLLLQDDAEPNSDNFYNELLSLIDNRIQQQWPLDGQRTQPAFIKIYHPRWLIGYSHPSIYIIIQLFATSLFLTLFFFFLFYLYETMMQVSKTSILMS
;
A
#
# COMPACT_ATOMS: atom_id res chain seq x y z
N THR A 1 15.86 11.09 12.93
CA THR A 1 14.58 11.15 12.18
C THR A 1 13.35 10.83 13.01
N TYR A 2 13.37 9.88 13.97
CA TYR A 2 12.22 9.59 14.86
C TYR A 2 11.81 10.74 15.81
N LEU A 3 12.75 11.59 16.22
CA LEU A 3 12.50 12.73 17.13
C LEU A 3 11.73 13.89 16.47
N SER A 4 11.78 14.01 15.13
CA SER A 4 11.11 15.09 14.39
C SER A 4 9.59 14.90 14.31
N TYR A 5 9.10 13.67 14.36
CA TYR A 5 7.66 13.40 14.21
C TYR A 5 6.90 13.60 15.52
N ARG A 6 7.55 13.36 16.67
CA ARG A 6 6.92 13.46 17.99
C ARG A 6 6.71 14.91 18.44
N GLN A 7 7.60 15.83 18.03
CA GLN A 7 7.47 17.26 18.37
C GLN A 7 6.30 17.96 17.66
N ARG A 8 5.82 17.47 16.50
CA ARG A 8 4.65 18.05 15.82
C ARG A 8 3.30 17.70 16.44
N PHE A 9 3.21 16.58 17.16
CA PHE A 9 1.93 16.10 17.71
C PHE A 9 1.76 16.35 19.21
N GLY A 10 2.83 16.63 19.95
CA GLY A 10 2.77 16.84 21.40
C GLY A 10 2.09 18.14 21.86
N LEU A 11 1.87 19.11 20.97
CA LEU A 11 1.30 20.43 21.30
C LEU A 11 -0.17 20.60 20.90
N LEU A 12 -0.85 19.55 20.44
CA LEU A 12 -2.17 19.65 19.80
C LEU A 12 -3.38 19.30 20.70
N PHE A 13 -3.21 19.23 22.02
CA PHE A 13 -4.30 18.89 22.95
C PHE A 13 -5.03 20.13 23.51
N GLN A 14 -5.40 21.07 22.64
CA GLN A 14 -6.53 21.98 22.88
C GLN A 14 -7.61 21.69 21.83
N SER A 15 -8.83 21.39 22.25
CA SER A 15 -9.90 20.91 21.35
C SER A 15 -10.23 21.86 20.19
N SER A 16 -10.11 23.17 20.37
CA SER A 16 -10.26 24.19 19.30
C SER A 16 -9.11 24.16 18.27
N SER A 17 -7.93 23.68 18.66
CA SER A 17 -6.77 23.53 17.76
C SER A 17 -6.88 22.29 16.87
N ILE A 18 -7.54 21.21 17.34
CA ILE A 18 -7.68 19.96 16.58
C ILE A 18 -8.57 20.16 15.35
N GLU A 19 -9.69 20.87 15.50
CA GLU A 19 -10.60 21.15 14.38
C GLU A 19 -9.94 22.07 13.35
N THR A 20 -9.24 23.11 13.81
CA THR A 20 -8.47 24.02 12.94
C THR A 20 -7.39 23.27 12.16
N VAL A 21 -6.64 22.39 12.82
CA VAL A 21 -5.58 21.57 12.19
C VAL A 21 -6.18 20.57 11.21
N ARG A 22 -7.28 19.91 11.58
CA ARG A 22 -8.02 19.02 10.67
C ARG A 22 -8.49 19.76 9.42
N ASN A 23 -9.09 20.94 9.57
CA ASN A 23 -9.58 21.75 8.45
C ASN A 23 -8.43 22.22 7.55
N ASN A 24 -7.30 22.62 8.14
CA ASN A 24 -6.11 22.99 7.38
C ASN A 24 -5.55 21.80 6.58
N LEU A 25 -5.45 20.61 7.18
CA LEU A 25 -5.03 19.39 6.49
C LEU A 25 -6.00 18.99 5.38
N LEU A 26 -7.31 19.08 5.62
CA LEU A 26 -8.32 18.82 4.60
C LEU A 26 -8.23 19.80 3.44
N ASN A 27 -8.05 21.09 3.71
CA ASN A 27 -7.89 22.12 2.69
C ASN A 27 -6.61 21.92 1.88
N GLN A 28 -5.51 21.57 2.55
CA GLN A 28 -4.26 21.22 1.88
C GLN A 28 -4.45 20.03 0.93
N HIS A 29 -5.06 18.94 1.39
CA HIS A 29 -5.32 17.78 0.54
C HIS A 29 -6.24 18.10 -0.64
N LYS A 30 -7.30 18.90 -0.44
CA LYS A 30 -8.16 19.35 -1.54
C LYS A 30 -7.38 20.15 -2.59
N GLN A 31 -6.48 21.02 -2.15
CA GLN A 31 -5.63 21.79 -3.05
C GLN A 31 -4.66 20.89 -3.82
N GLU A 32 -4.02 19.93 -3.16
CA GLU A 32 -3.13 18.95 -3.79
C GLU A 32 -3.88 18.10 -4.82
N GLN A 33 -5.10 17.67 -4.52
CA GLN A 33 -5.95 16.93 -5.46
C GLN A 33 -6.30 17.77 -6.68
N LYS A 34 -6.68 19.03 -6.49
CA LYS A 34 -6.95 19.95 -7.59
C LYS A 34 -5.74 20.11 -8.50
N VAL A 35 -4.55 20.32 -7.93
CA VAL A 35 -3.29 20.41 -8.69
C VAL A 35 -3.01 19.10 -9.46
N ALA A 36 -3.24 17.94 -8.85
CA ALA A 36 -3.07 16.66 -9.50
C ALA A 36 -4.01 16.48 -10.70
N VAL A 37 -5.30 16.81 -10.55
CA VAL A 37 -6.29 16.76 -11.66
C VAL A 37 -5.88 17.69 -12.79
N GLU A 38 -5.60 18.96 -12.49
CA GLU A 38 -5.22 19.96 -13.49
C GLU A 38 -3.96 19.56 -14.25
N TRP A 39 -2.97 19.00 -13.55
CA TRP A 39 -1.76 18.49 -14.17
C TRP A 39 -2.02 17.28 -15.09
N ILE A 40 -2.81 16.30 -14.62
CA ILE A 40 -3.18 15.12 -15.40
C ILE A 40 -3.94 15.55 -16.69
N GLU A 41 -4.89 16.47 -16.56
CA GLU A 41 -5.59 17.01 -17.72
C GLU A 41 -4.64 17.72 -18.69
N ASN A 42 -3.68 18.49 -18.17
CA ASN A 42 -2.69 19.17 -18.99
C ASN A 42 -1.79 18.18 -19.75
N VAL A 43 -1.39 17.07 -19.11
CA VAL A 43 -0.63 15.99 -19.74
C VAL A 43 -1.41 15.39 -20.92
N LEU A 44 -2.71 15.15 -20.75
CA LEU A 44 -3.58 14.62 -21.80
C LEU A 44 -3.85 15.63 -22.92
N LYS A 45 -4.04 16.91 -22.60
CA LYS A 45 -4.29 17.99 -23.57
C LYS A 45 -3.04 18.33 -24.38
N ASN A 46 -1.85 18.22 -23.78
CA ASN A 46 -0.58 18.64 -24.35
C ASN A 46 0.49 17.53 -24.36
N PRO A 47 0.23 16.37 -25.00
CA PRO A 47 1.10 15.19 -24.92
C PRO A 47 2.50 15.41 -25.50
N GLN A 48 2.64 16.35 -26.43
CA GLN A 48 3.92 16.78 -27.02
C GLN A 48 4.92 17.26 -25.95
N HIS A 49 4.44 17.83 -24.84
CA HIS A 49 5.28 18.27 -23.71
C HIS A 49 5.68 17.12 -22.78
N TYR A 50 5.07 15.95 -22.93
CA TYR A 50 5.29 14.79 -22.08
C TYR A 50 5.55 13.52 -22.91
N PRO A 51 6.51 13.53 -23.86
CA PRO A 51 6.72 12.44 -24.82
C PRO A 51 7.08 11.11 -24.14
N ASN A 52 7.63 11.17 -22.92
CA ASN A 52 8.00 10.00 -22.12
C ASN A 52 6.80 9.39 -21.36
N LEU A 53 5.72 10.14 -21.17
CA LEU A 53 4.51 9.69 -20.47
C LEU A 53 3.39 9.34 -21.45
N VAL A 54 3.30 10.08 -22.55
CA VAL A 54 2.22 10.00 -23.54
C VAL A 54 2.85 9.93 -24.92
N SER A 55 3.03 8.72 -25.46
CA SER A 55 3.53 8.55 -26.83
C SER A 55 2.40 8.75 -27.84
N ASN A 56 2.67 9.01 -29.12
CA ASN A 56 1.61 9.03 -30.15
C ASN A 56 0.84 7.69 -30.26
N GLN A 57 1.35 6.59 -29.69
CA GLN A 57 0.63 5.33 -29.56
C GLN A 57 -0.41 5.34 -28.41
N THR A 58 -0.35 6.30 -27.50
CA THR A 58 -1.35 6.48 -26.42
C THR A 58 -2.52 7.38 -26.84
N GLN A 59 -2.36 8.21 -27.90
CA GLN A 59 -3.47 8.98 -28.48
C GLN A 59 -4.49 8.11 -29.23
N GLN A 60 -4.06 6.94 -29.71
CA GLN A 60 -4.96 5.86 -30.06
C GLN A 60 -4.81 4.76 -29.05
N SER A 61 -5.71 4.84 -28.11
CA SER A 61 -6.05 3.88 -27.09
C SER A 61 -6.48 2.53 -27.74
N THR A 62 -5.69 1.90 -28.62
CA THR A 62 -5.89 0.50 -29.05
C THR A 62 -5.50 -0.48 -27.95
N PHE A 63 -4.95 0.03 -26.84
CA PHE A 63 -4.95 -0.64 -25.54
C PHE A 63 -6.37 -0.73 -24.91
N TYR A 64 -7.37 0.02 -25.43
CA TYR A 64 -8.58 0.39 -24.68
C TYR A 64 -9.91 -0.20 -25.17
N ASP A 65 -9.96 -0.92 -26.28
CA ASP A 65 -11.22 -1.57 -26.72
C ASP A 65 -11.31 -3.06 -26.39
N TYR A 66 -10.37 -3.55 -25.60
CA TYR A 66 -10.24 -4.97 -25.39
C TYR A 66 -10.38 -5.20 -23.88
N LEU A 67 -11.18 -6.15 -23.42
CA LEU A 67 -11.34 -7.50 -23.92
C LEU A 67 -12.62 -8.13 -23.29
N GLN A 68 -13.10 -9.26 -23.80
CA GLN A 68 -14.10 -10.10 -23.13
C GLN A 68 -13.48 -11.48 -22.93
N MET A 69 -13.65 -12.12 -21.77
CA MET A 69 -13.61 -13.58 -21.70
C MET A 69 -15.02 -14.15 -21.86
N ARG A 70 -15.31 -14.62 -23.08
CA ARG A 70 -16.37 -15.58 -23.30
C ARG A 70 -15.78 -16.99 -23.15
N ASN A 71 -16.28 -17.69 -22.15
CA ASN A 71 -16.27 -19.15 -21.97
C ASN A 71 -14.97 -19.89 -22.31
N HIS A 72 -14.14 -20.15 -21.29
CA HIS A 72 -13.53 -21.48 -21.20
C HIS A 72 -13.86 -22.10 -19.84
N LEU A 73 -14.62 -23.19 -19.93
CA LEU A 73 -14.98 -24.10 -18.86
C LEU A 73 -13.70 -24.61 -18.18
N SER A 74 -13.31 -23.96 -17.09
CA SER A 74 -12.56 -24.60 -16.02
C SER A 74 -13.13 -24.06 -14.71
N ALA A 75 -13.89 -24.92 -14.04
CA ALA A 75 -14.54 -24.63 -12.77
C ALA A 75 -13.47 -24.35 -11.70
N SER A 76 -13.33 -23.10 -11.24
CA SER A 76 -12.84 -22.78 -9.89
C SER A 76 -12.68 -21.29 -9.57
N SER A 77 -12.62 -20.35 -10.54
CA SER A 77 -12.43 -18.93 -10.19
C SER A 77 -13.76 -18.18 -9.96
N LEU A 78 -13.93 -17.68 -8.73
CA LEU A 78 -15.05 -16.81 -8.30
C LEU A 78 -14.99 -15.40 -8.90
N TYR A 79 -13.91 -15.09 -9.61
CA TYR A 79 -13.64 -13.81 -10.23
C TYR A 79 -13.42 -13.97 -11.73
N THR A 80 -13.81 -12.93 -12.46
CA THR A 80 -13.40 -12.73 -13.84
C THR A 80 -12.63 -11.44 -13.96
N LEU A 81 -11.40 -11.56 -14.45
CA LEU A 81 -10.79 -10.48 -15.20
C LEU A 81 -11.68 -10.27 -16.41
N LEU A 82 -12.22 -9.07 -16.57
CA LEU A 82 -13.13 -8.81 -17.69
C LEU A 82 -12.43 -9.10 -19.02
N ASN A 83 -11.10 -8.94 -19.06
CA ASN A 83 -10.36 -8.78 -20.29
C ASN A 83 -9.01 -9.60 -20.33
N LYS A 84 -8.64 -10.32 -21.43
CA LYS A 84 -7.35 -11.06 -21.57
C LYS A 84 -6.09 -10.18 -21.75
N THR A 85 -5.10 -10.33 -20.89
CA THR A 85 -3.83 -9.61 -20.93
C THR A 85 -3.07 -9.78 -22.26
N LYS A 86 -2.68 -8.66 -22.90
CA LYS A 86 -1.75 -8.65 -24.04
C LYS A 86 -0.34 -8.58 -23.49
N THR A 87 0.54 -9.46 -23.96
CA THR A 87 1.95 -9.40 -23.62
C THR A 87 2.56 -8.15 -24.24
N ILE A 88 3.16 -7.30 -23.41
CA ILE A 88 3.95 -6.17 -23.88
C ILE A 88 5.39 -6.64 -23.95
N PRO A 89 5.98 -6.80 -25.16
CA PRO A 89 7.39 -7.17 -25.27
C PRO A 89 8.24 -6.01 -24.75
N LEU A 90 8.75 -6.19 -23.54
CA LEU A 90 9.67 -5.25 -22.90
C LEU A 90 11.07 -5.52 -23.41
N THR A 91 11.73 -4.46 -23.91
CA THR A 91 13.04 -4.54 -24.58
C THR A 91 14.21 -4.68 -23.59
N LYS A 92 13.98 -4.59 -22.28
CA LYS A 92 15.00 -4.73 -21.23
C LYS A 92 14.56 -5.69 -20.12
N HIS A 93 15.52 -6.45 -19.59
CA HIS A 93 15.33 -7.41 -18.50
C HIS A 93 15.49 -6.76 -17.12
N ASP A 94 14.71 -5.73 -16.79
CA ASP A 94 14.70 -5.22 -15.40
C ASP A 94 13.54 -4.26 -15.09
N HIS A 95 12.33 -4.65 -15.49
CA HIS A 95 11.15 -3.83 -15.23
C HIS A 95 10.50 -4.17 -13.89
N ILE A 96 10.00 -3.13 -13.23
CA ILE A 96 9.23 -3.20 -12.00
C ILE A 96 7.83 -2.70 -12.31
N VAL A 97 6.82 -3.52 -12.07
CA VAL A 97 5.42 -3.11 -12.24
C VAL A 97 4.92 -2.53 -10.94
N VAL A 98 4.34 -1.33 -10.95
CA VAL A 98 3.64 -0.71 -9.82
C VAL A 98 2.15 -0.81 -10.12
N SER A 99 1.43 -1.66 -9.40
CA SER A 99 -0.01 -1.80 -9.55
C SER A 99 -0.74 -1.10 -8.40
N ILE A 100 -1.48 -0.05 -8.74
CA ILE A 100 -2.34 0.69 -7.81
C ILE A 100 -3.65 -0.09 -7.66
N LEU A 101 -3.99 -0.45 -6.43
CA LEU A 101 -5.21 -1.18 -6.08
C LEU A 101 -6.27 -0.17 -5.68
N TYR A 102 -7.35 -0.09 -6.46
CA TYR A 102 -8.46 0.83 -6.26
C TYR A 102 -9.77 0.08 -6.01
N SER A 103 -10.52 0.51 -5.00
CA SER A 103 -11.88 0.03 -4.75
C SER A 103 -12.80 1.19 -4.37
N THR A 104 -13.96 1.26 -5.03
CA THR A 104 -15.04 2.22 -4.72
C THR A 104 -15.55 2.10 -3.28
N GLN A 105 -15.56 0.88 -2.74
CA GLN A 105 -16.12 0.56 -1.41
C GLN A 105 -15.42 1.31 -0.26
N ASP A 106 -14.13 1.65 -0.40
CA ASP A 106 -13.36 2.37 0.61
C ASP A 106 -13.14 3.85 0.29
N SER A 107 -13.43 4.28 -0.95
CA SER A 107 -13.06 5.59 -1.48
C SER A 107 -14.25 6.54 -1.69
N ASP A 108 -15.43 6.06 -2.10
CA ASP A 108 -16.55 6.93 -2.51
C ASP A 108 -17.29 7.60 -1.34
N TYR A 109 -17.26 7.03 -0.14
CA TYR A 109 -17.82 7.66 1.06
C TYR A 109 -16.90 8.70 1.70
N ARG A 110 -15.69 8.91 1.17
CA ARG A 110 -14.78 9.93 1.67
C ARG A 110 -14.97 11.18 0.79
N GLU A 111 -15.92 12.03 1.18
CA GLU A 111 -16.26 13.30 0.51
C GLU A 111 -15.07 13.96 -0.22
N GLY A 112 -15.14 13.98 -1.56
CA GLY A 112 -14.27 14.78 -2.41
C GLY A 112 -12.81 14.34 -2.47
N LYS A 113 -12.50 13.03 -2.47
CA LYS A 113 -11.11 12.55 -2.44
C LYS A 113 -10.67 11.81 -3.70
N PHE A 114 -9.93 12.52 -4.55
CA PHE A 114 -9.25 11.95 -5.71
C PHE A 114 -7.84 11.43 -5.34
N TYR A 115 -7.75 10.50 -4.39
CA TYR A 115 -6.45 10.02 -3.87
C TYR A 115 -5.62 9.29 -4.91
N VAL A 116 -6.24 8.43 -5.72
CA VAL A 116 -5.58 7.73 -6.83
C VAL A 116 -4.89 8.72 -7.77
N GLY A 117 -5.52 9.88 -8.00
CA GLY A 117 -4.94 10.96 -8.79
C GLY A 117 -3.69 11.57 -8.19
N GLN A 118 -3.65 11.76 -6.87
CA GLN A 118 -2.46 12.26 -6.17
C GLN A 118 -1.31 11.27 -6.26
N ILE A 119 -1.59 9.99 -6.00
CA ILE A 119 -0.62 8.90 -6.16
C ILE A 119 -0.07 8.91 -7.58
N LEU A 120 -0.97 8.94 -8.56
CA LEU A 120 -0.60 8.91 -9.96
C LEU A 120 0.23 10.13 -10.36
N TYR A 121 -0.18 11.32 -9.92
CA TYR A 121 0.56 12.56 -10.13
C TYR A 121 2.01 12.43 -9.62
N ARG A 122 2.21 11.95 -8.39
CA ARG A 122 3.54 11.76 -7.81
C ARG A 122 4.39 10.76 -8.58
N LEU A 123 3.79 9.62 -8.94
CA LEU A 123 4.47 8.57 -9.70
C LEU A 123 4.86 9.04 -11.11
N LEU A 124 3.95 9.72 -11.82
CA LEU A 124 4.22 10.17 -13.19
C LEU A 124 5.13 11.38 -13.26
N LYS A 125 5.01 12.33 -12.32
CA LYS A 125 5.86 13.52 -12.29
C LYS A 125 7.33 13.17 -12.11
N ASN A 126 7.61 12.17 -11.28
CA ASN A 126 8.95 11.69 -10.98
C ASN A 126 9.28 10.38 -11.72
N HIS A 127 8.61 10.12 -12.84
CA HIS A 127 8.63 8.82 -13.52
C HIS A 127 10.05 8.34 -13.84
N HIS A 128 10.28 7.05 -13.58
CA HIS A 128 11.53 6.36 -13.88
C HIS A 128 11.27 5.21 -14.87
N SER A 129 12.05 5.13 -15.95
CA SER A 129 11.80 4.25 -17.11
C SER A 129 11.79 2.74 -16.83
N ARG A 130 12.37 2.30 -15.70
CA ARG A 130 12.26 0.91 -15.22
C ARG A 130 10.87 0.56 -14.68
N PHE A 131 10.06 1.55 -14.30
CA PHE A 131 8.78 1.34 -13.64
C PHE A 131 7.62 1.43 -14.61
N ILE A 132 6.72 0.44 -14.56
CA ILE A 132 5.49 0.42 -15.34
C ILE A 132 4.35 0.57 -14.36
N ILE A 133 3.50 1.58 -14.54
CA ILE A 133 2.39 1.84 -13.61
C ILE A 133 1.11 1.25 -14.21
N THR A 134 0.36 0.52 -13.40
CA THR A 134 -0.94 -0.07 -13.76
C THR A 134 -1.98 0.27 -12.69
N LEU A 135 -3.25 0.30 -13.08
CA LEU A 135 -4.38 0.42 -12.16
C LEU A 135 -5.11 -0.93 -12.11
N CYS A 136 -5.43 -1.42 -10.92
CA CYS A 136 -6.35 -2.53 -10.75
C CYS A 136 -7.59 -2.07 -9.99
N GLU A 137 -8.75 -2.28 -10.58
CA GLU A 137 -10.04 -1.86 -10.07
C GLU A 137 -10.83 -3.07 -9.58
N ASN A 138 -11.26 -3.03 -8.33
CA ASN A 138 -12.08 -4.08 -7.74
C ASN A 138 -13.56 -3.71 -7.76
N ASN A 139 -14.33 -4.43 -8.57
CA ASN A 139 -15.79 -4.41 -8.62
C ASN A 139 -16.41 -3.05 -9.00
N ASN A 140 -15.76 -2.34 -9.94
CA ASN A 140 -16.23 -1.05 -10.43
C ASN A 140 -16.87 -1.20 -11.82
N THR A 141 -18.11 -0.73 -11.97
CA THR A 141 -18.74 -0.58 -13.29
C THR A 141 -18.50 0.83 -13.84
N ASN A 142 -18.66 1.02 -15.16
CA ASN A 142 -18.46 2.33 -15.80
C ASN A 142 -19.41 3.40 -15.25
N ASP A 143 -20.59 3.00 -14.78
CA ASP A 143 -21.61 3.91 -14.26
C ASP A 143 -21.34 4.34 -12.81
N GLN A 144 -20.36 3.70 -12.14
CA GLN A 144 -20.05 3.91 -10.73
C GLN A 144 -18.74 4.69 -10.50
N ILE A 145 -17.98 5.00 -11.55
CA ILE A 145 -16.68 5.66 -11.41
C ILE A 145 -16.77 7.18 -11.63
N SER A 146 -16.00 7.92 -10.84
CA SER A 146 -15.88 9.38 -10.99
C SER A 146 -15.14 9.78 -12.28
N ASP A 147 -15.38 11.02 -12.74
CA ASP A 147 -14.68 11.63 -13.88
C ASP A 147 -13.15 11.55 -13.74
N GLY A 148 -12.65 11.69 -12.51
CA GLY A 148 -11.22 11.56 -12.23
C GLY A 148 -10.70 10.16 -12.53
N ILE A 149 -11.42 9.10 -12.16
CA ILE A 149 -11.00 7.73 -12.50
C ILE A 149 -11.08 7.52 -14.00
N GLN A 150 -12.12 8.04 -14.68
CA GLN A 150 -12.19 8.00 -16.15
C GLN A 150 -10.96 8.66 -16.80
N LEU A 151 -10.47 9.76 -16.23
CA LEU A 151 -9.26 10.44 -16.66
C LEU A 151 -8.02 9.57 -16.46
N ILE A 152 -7.90 8.91 -15.31
CA ILE A 152 -6.79 7.98 -15.02
C ILE A 152 -6.79 6.79 -15.97
N ARG A 153 -7.97 6.23 -16.27
CA ARG A 153 -8.09 5.12 -17.23
C ARG A 153 -7.45 5.49 -18.57
N ARG A 154 -7.58 6.75 -19.02
CA ARG A 154 -6.95 7.29 -20.25
C ARG A 154 -5.42 7.40 -20.24
N LEU A 155 -4.78 7.23 -19.09
CA LEU A 155 -3.32 7.32 -18.96
C LEU A 155 -2.62 5.98 -18.74
N LEU A 156 -3.27 5.04 -18.07
CA LEU A 156 -2.62 3.81 -17.60
C LEU A 156 -3.30 2.54 -18.13
N PRO A 157 -2.56 1.42 -18.21
CA PRO A 157 -3.16 0.10 -18.25
C PRO A 157 -4.06 -0.15 -17.04
N VAL A 158 -5.29 -0.63 -17.28
CA VAL A 158 -6.28 -0.88 -16.23
C VAL A 158 -6.77 -2.32 -16.26
N PHE A 159 -6.76 -2.98 -15.10
CA PHE A 159 -7.32 -4.31 -14.89
C PHE A 159 -8.59 -4.19 -14.05
N ILE A 160 -9.74 -4.51 -14.64
CA ILE A 160 -11.02 -4.51 -13.91
C ILE A 160 -11.33 -5.95 -13.49
N VAL A 161 -11.50 -6.14 -12.19
CA VAL A 161 -11.73 -7.43 -11.55
C VAL A 161 -13.10 -7.41 -10.90
N ASN A 162 -14.02 -8.22 -11.42
CA ASN A 162 -15.39 -8.30 -10.89
C ASN A 162 -15.62 -9.63 -10.18
N SER A 163 -16.25 -9.56 -9.01
CA SER A 163 -16.73 -10.74 -8.30
C SER A 163 -17.98 -11.27 -8.98
N LYS A 164 -18.06 -12.60 -9.18
CA LYS A 164 -19.29 -13.25 -9.65
C LYS A 164 -20.25 -13.60 -8.52
N SER A 165 -19.78 -13.59 -7.27
CA SER A 165 -20.55 -14.01 -6.11
C SER A 165 -20.78 -12.85 -5.15
N GLU A 166 -22.06 -12.55 -4.94
CA GLU A 166 -22.50 -11.61 -3.91
C GLU A 166 -22.41 -12.22 -2.50
N SER A 167 -22.38 -13.56 -2.41
CA SER A 167 -22.35 -14.32 -1.16
C SER A 167 -20.99 -14.34 -0.45
N LEU A 168 -19.92 -13.85 -1.07
CA LEU A 168 -18.62 -13.75 -0.42
C LEU A 168 -18.57 -12.54 0.51
N ASN A 169 -18.01 -12.76 1.70
CA ASN A 169 -17.59 -11.71 2.62
C ASN A 169 -16.68 -10.71 1.88
N VAL A 170 -16.86 -9.42 2.15
CA VAL A 170 -16.09 -8.29 1.60
C VAL A 170 -14.59 -8.51 1.69
N TYR A 171 -14.09 -9.05 2.82
CA TYR A 171 -12.66 -9.30 2.98
C TYR A 171 -12.11 -10.35 2.02
N GLU A 172 -12.78 -11.50 1.91
CA GLU A 172 -12.38 -12.54 0.96
C GLU A 172 -12.57 -12.07 -0.49
N ARG A 173 -13.53 -11.16 -0.71
CA ARG A 173 -13.75 -10.54 -2.00
C ARG A 173 -12.56 -9.69 -2.44
N GLU A 174 -12.13 -8.78 -1.57
CA GLU A 174 -10.96 -7.92 -1.80
C GLU A 174 -9.67 -8.74 -1.99
N LYS A 175 -9.45 -9.73 -1.13
CA LYS A 175 -8.29 -10.63 -1.22
C LYS A 175 -8.22 -11.38 -2.55
N GLN A 176 -9.34 -11.93 -3.01
CA GLN A 176 -9.38 -12.62 -4.30
C GLN A 176 -9.21 -11.65 -5.47
N ALA A 177 -9.75 -10.44 -5.38
CA ALA A 177 -9.53 -9.42 -6.38
C ALA A 177 -8.04 -9.06 -6.51
N TYR A 178 -7.34 -8.88 -5.39
CA TYR A 178 -5.89 -8.64 -5.38
C TYR A 178 -5.10 -9.76 -6.04
N LEU A 179 -5.45 -11.03 -5.78
CA LEU A 179 -4.79 -12.16 -6.43
C LEU A 179 -4.98 -12.13 -7.95
N GLN A 180 -6.18 -11.80 -8.44
CA GLN A 180 -6.43 -11.67 -9.87
C GLN A 180 -5.65 -10.50 -10.48
N CYS A 181 -5.55 -9.36 -9.78
CA CYS A 181 -4.70 -8.24 -10.20
C CYS A 181 -3.23 -8.67 -10.36
N ILE A 182 -2.70 -9.41 -9.39
CA ILE A 182 -1.31 -9.90 -9.43
C ILE A 182 -1.10 -10.79 -10.65
N LEU A 183 -2.01 -11.75 -10.87
CA LEU A 183 -1.95 -12.65 -12.03
C LEU A 183 -2.04 -11.88 -13.35
N ALA A 184 -2.94 -10.91 -13.45
CA ALA A 184 -3.09 -10.09 -14.65
C ALA A 184 -1.83 -9.29 -14.97
N ASN A 185 -1.18 -8.71 -13.96
CA ASN A 185 0.09 -8.01 -14.16
C ASN A 185 1.18 -8.96 -14.66
N PHE A 186 1.37 -10.13 -14.05
CA PHE A 186 2.41 -11.07 -14.49
C PHE A 186 2.15 -11.66 -15.87
N GLN A 187 0.89 -11.87 -16.25
CA GLN A 187 0.55 -12.30 -17.60
C GLN A 187 0.78 -11.19 -18.65
N SER A 188 0.52 -9.93 -18.29
CA SER A 188 0.73 -8.78 -19.20
C SER A 188 2.21 -8.43 -19.37
N PHE A 189 2.99 -8.60 -18.29
CA PHE A 189 4.40 -8.20 -18.20
C PHE A 189 5.27 -9.40 -17.79
N PRO A 190 5.45 -10.40 -18.68
CA PRO A 190 6.17 -11.63 -18.36
C PRO A 190 7.66 -11.40 -18.04
N ASN A 191 8.23 -10.28 -18.49
CA ASN A 191 9.62 -9.90 -18.24
C ASN A 191 9.80 -8.98 -17.01
N ALA A 192 8.74 -8.77 -16.22
CA ALA A 192 8.85 -8.00 -14.99
C ALA A 192 9.46 -8.86 -13.88
N ASN A 193 10.51 -8.36 -13.22
CA ASN A 193 11.18 -9.07 -12.14
C ASN A 193 10.46 -8.86 -10.79
N TYR A 194 9.84 -7.70 -10.64
CA TYR A 194 9.18 -7.26 -9.42
C TYR A 194 7.81 -6.65 -9.71
N LEU A 195 6.87 -6.90 -8.81
CA LEU A 195 5.56 -6.25 -8.76
C LEU A 195 5.40 -5.56 -7.41
N LEU A 196 5.31 -4.24 -7.42
CA LEU A 196 4.91 -3.43 -6.29
C LEU A 196 3.39 -3.27 -6.28
N LEU A 197 2.75 -3.67 -5.18
CA LEU A 197 1.34 -3.40 -4.93
C LEU A 197 1.21 -2.15 -4.05
N LEU A 198 0.48 -1.16 -4.54
CA LEU A 198 0.22 0.10 -3.85
C LEU A 198 -1.28 0.27 -3.61
N GLN A 199 -1.69 0.66 -2.41
CA GLN A 199 -3.10 0.98 -2.14
C GLN A 199 -3.44 2.38 -2.67
N ASP A 200 -4.72 2.64 -2.92
CA ASP A 200 -5.24 3.91 -3.44
C ASP A 200 -5.07 5.12 -2.52
N ASP A 201 -4.70 4.91 -1.24
CA ASP A 201 -4.34 5.95 -0.27
C ASP A 201 -2.85 5.97 0.14
N ALA A 202 -2.01 5.15 -0.50
CA ALA A 202 -0.58 5.07 -0.22
C ALA A 202 0.25 6.03 -1.11
N GLU A 203 0.19 7.34 -0.82
CA GLU A 203 0.95 8.36 -1.56
C GLU A 203 2.47 8.26 -1.33
N PRO A 204 3.29 8.23 -2.40
CA PRO A 204 4.74 8.39 -2.29
C PRO A 204 5.09 9.81 -1.83
N ASN A 205 5.61 9.95 -0.62
CA ASN A 205 5.92 11.26 0.00
C ASN A 205 7.32 11.80 -0.35
N SER A 206 8.14 11.04 -1.10
CA SER A 206 9.52 11.43 -1.45
C SER A 206 9.65 11.63 -2.94
N ASP A 207 10.24 12.75 -3.37
CA ASP A 207 10.64 12.93 -4.77
C ASP A 207 11.67 11.87 -5.22
N ASN A 208 12.36 11.24 -4.26
CA ASN A 208 13.32 10.16 -4.48
C ASN A 208 12.71 8.76 -4.34
N PHE A 209 11.37 8.62 -4.30
CA PHE A 209 10.69 7.34 -4.09
C PHE A 209 11.26 6.20 -4.94
N TYR A 210 11.47 6.42 -6.25
CA TYR A 210 12.02 5.40 -7.14
C TYR A 210 13.45 5.01 -6.78
N ASN A 211 14.31 5.98 -6.44
CA ASN A 211 15.70 5.72 -6.05
C ASN A 211 15.77 4.94 -4.73
N GLU A 212 14.92 5.29 -3.76
CA GLU A 212 14.80 4.58 -2.49
C GLU A 212 14.33 3.14 -2.69
N LEU A 213 13.32 2.95 -3.54
CA LEU A 213 12.80 1.62 -3.85
C LEU A 213 13.81 0.76 -4.61
N LEU A 214 14.51 1.33 -5.60
CA LEU A 214 15.58 0.64 -6.32
C LEU A 214 16.71 0.24 -5.36
N SER A 215 17.17 1.17 -4.51
CA SER A 215 18.16 0.87 -3.48
C SER A 215 17.70 -0.27 -2.55
N LEU A 216 16.42 -0.29 -2.16
CA LEU A 216 15.87 -1.37 -1.34
C LEU A 216 15.84 -2.70 -2.09
N ILE A 217 15.51 -2.69 -3.37
CA ILE A 217 15.51 -3.88 -4.22
C ILE A 217 16.95 -4.41 -4.34
N ASP A 218 17.87 -3.58 -4.81
CA ASP A 218 19.23 -3.97 -5.17
C ASP A 218 20.03 -4.40 -3.93
N ASN A 219 19.90 -3.65 -2.82
CA ASN A 219 20.72 -3.88 -1.62
C ASN A 219 20.10 -4.85 -0.61
N ARG A 220 18.80 -5.16 -0.69
CA ARG A 220 18.13 -6.02 0.31
C ARG A 220 17.35 -7.15 -0.32
N ILE A 221 16.44 -6.86 -1.24
CA ILE A 221 15.58 -7.90 -1.82
C ILE A 221 16.38 -8.84 -2.71
N GLN A 222 17.19 -8.31 -3.61
CA GLN A 222 17.98 -9.12 -4.55
C GLN A 222 19.04 -9.96 -3.82
N GLN A 223 19.65 -9.45 -2.74
CA GLN A 223 20.58 -10.22 -1.92
C GLN A 223 19.90 -11.40 -1.22
N GLN A 224 18.65 -11.22 -0.76
CA GLN A 224 17.89 -12.26 -0.06
C GLN A 224 17.17 -13.23 -1.02
N TRP A 225 16.78 -12.74 -2.19
CA TRP A 225 16.04 -13.47 -3.23
C TRP A 225 16.61 -13.14 -4.61
N PRO A 226 17.77 -13.72 -4.97
CA PRO A 226 18.43 -13.42 -6.24
C PRO A 226 17.59 -13.90 -7.42
N LEU A 227 17.76 -13.23 -8.56
CA LEU A 227 17.02 -13.50 -9.80
C LEU A 227 17.58 -14.71 -10.59
N ASP A 228 18.60 -15.37 -10.05
CA ASP A 228 19.28 -16.51 -10.65
C ASP A 228 18.26 -17.60 -11.04
N GLY A 229 18.54 -18.31 -12.14
CA GLY A 229 17.58 -19.08 -12.96
C GLY A 229 16.72 -20.18 -12.32
N GLN A 230 16.68 -20.30 -10.99
CA GLN A 230 15.71 -21.12 -10.24
C GLN A 230 14.38 -20.42 -9.99
N ARG A 231 14.30 -19.11 -10.21
CA ARG A 231 13.07 -18.35 -9.96
C ARG A 231 12.05 -18.55 -11.08
N THR A 232 11.00 -19.33 -10.82
CA THR A 232 9.89 -19.54 -11.76
C THR A 232 8.84 -18.44 -11.72
N GLN A 233 8.82 -17.61 -10.66
CA GLN A 233 7.82 -16.57 -10.47
C GLN A 233 8.43 -15.26 -9.93
N PRO A 234 8.02 -14.08 -10.44
CA PRO A 234 8.49 -12.76 -10.00
C PRO A 234 8.23 -12.45 -8.52
N ALA A 235 8.93 -11.44 -7.97
CA ALA A 235 8.77 -11.03 -6.56
C ALA A 235 7.62 -10.05 -6.43
N PHE A 236 6.73 -10.29 -5.46
CA PHE A 236 5.76 -9.28 -5.07
C PHE A 236 6.31 -8.50 -3.86
N ILE A 237 6.22 -7.19 -3.93
CA ILE A 237 6.52 -6.26 -2.85
C ILE A 237 5.19 -5.60 -2.51
N LYS A 238 4.68 -5.84 -1.30
CA LYS A 238 3.49 -5.15 -0.82
C LYS A 238 3.92 -4.12 0.20
N ILE A 239 3.82 -2.84 -0.17
CA ILE A 239 4.03 -1.74 0.78
C ILE A 239 2.68 -1.49 1.43
N TYR A 240 2.53 -2.02 2.64
CA TYR A 240 1.39 -1.67 3.49
C TYR A 240 1.78 -0.45 4.31
N HIS A 241 0.90 0.55 4.41
CA HIS A 241 0.97 1.50 5.51
C HIS A 241 0.37 0.83 6.73
N PRO A 242 1.16 0.49 7.76
CA PRO A 242 0.62 0.01 9.02
C PRO A 242 -0.44 1.01 9.54
N ARG A 243 -1.75 0.69 9.50
CA ARG A 243 -2.75 1.49 10.24
C ARG A 243 -2.30 1.71 11.71
N TRP A 244 -1.65 0.69 12.26
CA TRP A 244 -0.94 0.58 13.54
C TRP A 244 0.27 1.53 13.76
N LEU A 245 0.77 2.26 12.75
CA LEU A 245 1.79 3.33 12.94
C LEU A 245 1.17 4.72 13.14
N ILE A 246 -0.12 4.92 12.84
CA ILE A 246 -0.84 6.17 13.11
C ILE A 246 -1.49 6.04 14.49
N GLY A 247 -0.84 6.59 15.52
CA GLY A 247 -1.38 6.60 16.89
C GLY A 247 -1.13 5.31 17.66
N TYR A 248 0.14 5.03 17.97
CA TYR A 248 0.60 3.90 18.79
C TYR A 248 0.08 4.01 20.24
N SER A 249 -1.19 3.69 20.43
CA SER A 249 -1.82 3.36 21.70
C SER A 249 -2.78 2.20 21.52
N HIS A 250 -2.37 1.21 20.72
CA HIS A 250 -2.99 -0.11 20.72
C HIS A 250 -1.89 -1.13 21.03
N PRO A 251 -1.52 -1.33 22.30
CA PRO A 251 -0.68 -2.47 22.63
C PRO A 251 -1.42 -3.70 22.10
N SER A 252 -0.77 -4.47 21.23
CA SER A 252 -1.35 -5.72 20.76
C SER A 252 -1.75 -6.53 22.00
N ILE A 253 -2.85 -7.28 21.94
CA ILE A 253 -3.29 -8.09 23.09
C ILE A 253 -2.12 -8.93 23.61
N TYR A 254 -1.24 -9.41 22.72
CA TYR A 254 0.02 -10.07 23.06
C TYR A 254 0.99 -9.19 23.89
N ILE A 255 1.21 -7.93 23.52
CA ILE A 255 2.04 -6.99 24.28
C ILE A 255 1.38 -6.66 25.63
N ILE A 256 0.06 -6.47 25.70
CA ILE A 256 -0.64 -6.27 26.97
C ILE A 256 -0.44 -7.48 27.88
N ILE A 257 -0.70 -8.68 27.36
CA ILE A 257 -0.53 -9.94 28.09
C ILE A 257 0.94 -10.11 28.52
N GLN A 258 1.90 -9.79 27.67
CA GLN A 258 3.32 -9.85 27.99
C GLN A 258 3.70 -8.86 29.10
N LEU A 259 3.17 -7.63 29.06
CA LEU A 259 3.38 -6.63 30.10
C LEU A 259 2.75 -7.06 31.44
N PHE A 260 1.54 -7.63 31.41
CA PHE A 260 0.92 -8.22 32.60
C PHE A 260 1.74 -9.39 33.16
N ALA A 261 2.18 -10.30 32.30
CA ALA A 261 2.97 -11.46 32.70
C ALA A 261 4.32 -11.04 33.29
N THR A 262 5.01 -10.08 32.67
CA THR A 262 6.29 -9.55 33.17
C THR A 262 6.11 -8.78 34.47
N SER A 263 5.05 -7.98 34.61
CA SER A 263 4.72 -7.28 35.86
C SER A 263 4.43 -8.26 36.99
N LEU A 264 3.65 -9.32 36.73
CA LEU A 264 3.32 -10.34 37.71
C LEU A 264 4.57 -11.13 38.13
N PHE A 265 5.39 -11.53 37.17
CA PHE A 265 6.67 -12.20 37.42
C PHE A 265 7.61 -11.35 38.29
N LEU A 266 7.79 -10.07 37.95
CA LEU A 266 8.63 -9.15 38.73
C LEU A 266 8.09 -8.98 40.14
N THR A 267 6.77 -8.84 40.31
CA THR A 267 6.14 -8.69 41.62
C THR A 267 6.40 -9.92 42.50
N LEU A 268 6.18 -11.13 41.97
CA LEU A 268 6.46 -12.38 42.68
C LEU A 268 7.95 -12.53 43.02
N PHE A 269 8.82 -12.16 42.09
CA PHE A 269 10.27 -12.18 42.30
C PHE A 269 10.69 -11.24 43.44
N PHE A 270 10.16 -10.01 43.50
CA PHE A 270 10.45 -9.08 44.59
C PHE A 270 9.89 -9.56 45.93
N PHE A 271 8.69 -10.15 45.97
CA PHE A 271 8.15 -10.77 47.18
C PHE A 271 9.04 -11.90 47.70
N PHE A 272 9.54 -12.75 46.79
CA PHE A 272 10.45 -13.83 47.15
C PHE A 272 11.78 -13.30 47.73
N LEU A 273 12.38 -12.29 47.10
CA LEU A 273 13.59 -11.65 47.61
C LEU A 273 13.38 -11.01 48.98
N PHE A 274 12.26 -10.30 49.17
CA PHE A 274 11.91 -9.71 50.46
C PHE A 274 11.75 -10.77 51.55
N TYR A 275 11.07 -11.88 51.25
CA TYR A 275 10.90 -12.98 52.19
C TYR A 275 12.24 -13.65 52.57
N LEU A 276 13.12 -13.86 51.59
CA LEU A 276 14.48 -14.37 51.86
C LEU A 276 15.27 -13.42 52.75
N TYR A 277 15.21 -12.11 52.48
CA TYR A 277 15.88 -11.11 53.28
C TYR A 277 15.41 -11.11 54.75
N GLU A 278 14.09 -11.12 54.98
CA GLU A 278 13.52 -11.21 56.33
C GLU A 278 13.96 -12.50 57.06
N THR A 279 13.97 -13.63 56.36
CA THR A 279 14.39 -14.91 56.93
C THR A 279 15.87 -14.88 57.32
N MET A 280 16.74 -14.34 56.45
CA MET A 280 18.17 -14.18 56.74
C MET A 280 18.40 -13.25 57.95
N MET A 281 17.65 -12.15 58.03
CA MET A 281 17.71 -11.22 59.16
C MET A 281 17.25 -11.86 60.46
N GLN A 282 16.20 -12.70 60.45
CA GLN A 282 15.76 -13.44 61.63
C GLN A 282 16.81 -14.44 62.10
N VAL A 283 17.41 -15.21 61.19
CA VAL A 283 18.48 -16.18 61.50
C VAL A 283 19.72 -15.47 62.07
N SER A 284 20.08 -14.30 61.55
CA SER A 284 21.20 -13.51 62.09
C SER A 284 20.90 -12.96 63.48
N LYS A 285 19.64 -12.64 63.82
CA LYS A 285 19.28 -12.18 65.16
C LYS A 285 19.31 -13.32 66.17
N THR A 286 18.87 -14.52 65.79
CA THR A 286 18.88 -15.68 66.68
C THR A 286 20.29 -16.21 66.95
N SER A 287 21.21 -16.13 65.98
CA SER A 287 22.61 -16.52 66.19
C SER A 287 23.35 -15.62 67.20
N ILE A 288 23.07 -14.31 67.20
CA ILE A 288 23.65 -13.35 68.16
C ILE A 288 23.12 -13.59 69.59
N LEU A 289 21.88 -14.05 69.74
CA LEU A 289 21.29 -14.35 71.05
C LEU A 289 21.79 -15.66 71.66
N MET A 290 22.38 -16.54 70.86
CA MET A 290 22.94 -17.84 71.30
C MET A 290 24.46 -17.81 71.54
N SER A 291 25.15 -16.75 71.11
CA SER A 291 26.58 -16.50 71.37
C SER A 291 26.79 -15.63 72.61
#